data_AF-A0AAW4KZP0-F1
#
_entry.id   AF-A0AAW4KZP0-F1
#
_cell.length_a   1.000
_cell.length_b   1.000
_cell.length_c   1.000
_cell.angle_alpha   90.00
_cell.angle_beta   90.00
_cell.angle_gamma   90.00
#
_symmetry.space_group_name_H-M   'P 1'
#
loop_
_entity.id
_entity.type
_entity.pdbx_description
1 polymer ?
#
loop_
_entity_poly.entity_id
_entity_poly.type
_entity_poly.pdbx_seq_one_letter_code
_entity_poly.pdbx_strand_id
1 'polypeptide(L)'
;MSACFRIVIVSVLVVSFFVNFTSSSVAGDFIVRWSPNSENDLAGYRVYYWNNASDVLKLDRVASSIDVSDVTSTILRGLSPYSPYFIAVTAYNQSGLESSFSDIVTIYPEKSCLPGDISGDGYVDISDVMLALRIAVGKVNATSEQLACGDVAPVKNGVVAPNGKIDTGDAIVMLSKVVGKIAF
;
A
#
# COMPACT_ATOMS: atom_id res chain seq x y z
N MET A 1 -5.90 -26.87 -27.50
CA MET A 1 -5.07 -27.65 -26.56
C MET A 1 -3.69 -26.99 -26.52
N SER A 2 -3.22 -26.71 -25.32
CA SER A 2 -2.08 -25.82 -24.99
C SER A 2 -0.83 -26.01 -25.83
N ALA A 3 -0.20 -24.90 -26.20
CA ALA A 3 1.20 -24.87 -26.60
C ALA A 3 1.97 -23.97 -25.62
N CYS A 4 2.74 -24.66 -24.77
CA CYS A 4 3.75 -24.11 -23.88
C CYS A 4 4.90 -23.54 -24.73
N PHE A 5 5.16 -22.23 -24.66
CA PHE A 5 6.35 -21.64 -25.31
C PHE A 5 7.44 -21.43 -24.26
N ARG A 6 8.35 -22.42 -24.18
CA ARG A 6 9.64 -22.33 -23.50
C ARG A 6 10.61 -21.50 -24.36
N ILE A 7 11.40 -20.69 -23.68
CA ILE A 7 12.42 -19.77 -24.21
C ILE A 7 13.40 -20.50 -25.15
N VAL A 8 13.47 -20.07 -26.41
CA VAL A 8 14.63 -20.24 -27.29
C VAL A 8 14.89 -18.87 -27.94
N ILE A 9 16.09 -18.33 -27.73
CA ILE A 9 16.54 -17.10 -28.36
C ILE A 9 16.74 -17.39 -29.86
N VAL A 10 15.85 -16.85 -30.70
CA VAL A 10 16.07 -16.69 -32.15
C VAL A 10 15.69 -15.27 -32.53
N SER A 11 16.67 -14.55 -33.06
CA SER A 11 16.64 -13.18 -33.55
C SER A 11 15.47 -12.90 -34.51
N VAL A 12 14.46 -12.19 -34.00
CA VAL A 12 13.77 -11.11 -34.72
C VAL A 12 13.61 -9.98 -33.70
N LEU A 13 14.03 -8.78 -34.07
CA LEU A 13 14.21 -7.57 -33.27
C LEU A 13 13.06 -7.29 -32.27
N VAL A 14 13.09 -7.91 -31.09
CA VAL A 14 12.27 -7.53 -29.93
C VAL A 14 13.19 -6.72 -29.03
N VAL A 15 12.95 -5.42 -28.97
CA VAL A 15 13.62 -4.54 -28.01
C VAL A 15 13.19 -5.02 -26.62
N SER A 16 14.03 -5.85 -26.02
CA SER A 16 13.86 -6.33 -24.65
C SER A 16 14.03 -5.14 -23.71
N PHE A 17 12.92 -4.47 -23.43
CA PHE A 17 12.87 -3.33 -22.52
C PHE A 17 12.55 -3.85 -21.12
N PHE A 18 13.54 -3.84 -20.23
CA PHE A 18 13.36 -4.17 -18.83
C PHE A 18 12.39 -3.15 -18.20
N VAL A 19 11.22 -3.60 -17.76
CA VAL A 19 10.23 -2.75 -17.10
C VAL A 19 10.65 -2.60 -15.64
N ASN A 20 11.21 -1.44 -15.29
CA ASN A 20 11.54 -1.14 -13.89
C ASN A 20 10.26 -0.77 -13.15
N PHE A 21 9.78 -1.67 -12.30
CA PHE A 21 8.62 -1.45 -11.46
C PHE A 21 9.06 -0.82 -10.13
N THR A 22 8.49 0.32 -9.78
CA THR A 22 8.78 1.00 -8.50
C THR A 22 7.50 1.14 -7.73
N SER A 23 7.59 0.97 -6.41
CA SER A 23 6.42 0.91 -5.59
C SER A 23 6.69 1.56 -4.23
N SER A 24 5.72 2.33 -3.72
CA SER A 24 5.90 3.17 -2.53
C SER A 24 4.64 3.18 -1.69
N SER A 25 4.77 3.03 -0.39
CA SER A 25 3.66 3.12 0.57
C SER A 25 3.46 4.56 1.04
N VAL A 26 2.20 4.98 1.12
CA VAL A 26 1.76 6.15 1.89
C VAL A 26 0.64 5.63 2.76
N ALA A 27 0.90 5.45 4.05
CA ALA A 27 -0.06 4.97 5.06
C ALA A 27 -1.16 4.04 4.49
N GLY A 28 -0.91 2.73 4.46
CA GLY A 28 -1.94 1.70 4.17
C GLY A 28 -2.38 1.60 2.70
N ASP A 29 -2.11 2.67 1.94
CA ASP A 29 -2.25 2.74 0.50
C ASP A 29 -0.88 2.49 -0.14
N PHE A 30 -0.87 1.70 -1.21
CA PHE A 30 0.34 1.38 -1.94
C PHE A 30 0.26 1.89 -3.37
N ILE A 31 1.16 2.80 -3.72
CA ILE A 31 1.23 3.36 -5.07
C ILE A 31 2.03 2.40 -5.95
N VAL A 32 1.34 1.91 -6.98
CA VAL A 32 1.90 1.07 -8.04
C VAL A 32 2.14 1.93 -9.26
N ARG A 33 3.35 1.91 -9.82
CA ARG A 33 3.71 2.65 -11.05
C ARG A 33 4.47 1.75 -12.01
N TRP A 34 4.23 1.93 -13.29
CA TRP A 34 4.92 1.21 -14.37
C TRP A 34 5.27 2.15 -15.51
N SER A 35 6.24 1.74 -16.33
CA SER A 35 6.56 2.44 -17.56
C SER A 35 5.47 2.20 -18.61
N PRO A 36 5.00 3.24 -19.33
CA PRO A 36 4.04 3.06 -20.41
C PRO A 36 4.64 2.24 -21.55
N ASN A 37 3.77 1.55 -22.28
CA ASN A 37 4.08 0.92 -23.54
C ASN A 37 3.83 1.92 -24.69
N SER A 38 4.21 1.55 -25.92
CA SER A 38 4.20 2.46 -27.08
C SER A 38 3.48 1.89 -28.31
N GLU A 39 2.71 0.82 -28.15
CA GLU A 39 1.92 0.24 -29.22
C GLU A 39 0.76 1.16 -29.60
N ASN A 40 0.50 1.31 -30.89
CA ASN A 40 -0.55 2.21 -31.40
C ASN A 40 -1.96 1.76 -31.02
N ASP A 41 -2.16 0.48 -30.74
CA ASP A 41 -3.45 -0.11 -30.37
C ASP A 41 -3.64 -0.24 -28.85
N LEU A 42 -2.72 0.29 -28.04
CA LEU A 42 -2.83 0.30 -26.58
C LEU A 42 -4.12 1.02 -26.15
N ALA A 43 -4.93 0.33 -25.36
CA ALA A 43 -6.18 0.87 -24.81
C ALA A 43 -6.13 1.06 -23.29
N GLY A 44 -5.25 0.35 -22.59
CA GLY A 44 -5.05 0.55 -21.17
C GLY A 44 -4.33 -0.59 -20.47
N TYR A 45 -4.43 -0.59 -19.14
CA TYR A 45 -3.74 -1.50 -18.25
C TYR A 45 -4.67 -2.15 -17.23
N ARG A 46 -4.24 -3.31 -16.75
CA ARG A 46 -4.88 -4.01 -15.64
C ARG A 46 -3.82 -4.44 -14.63
N VAL A 47 -4.06 -4.08 -13.37
CA VAL A 47 -3.19 -4.40 -12.25
C VAL A 47 -3.73 -5.62 -11.53
N TYR A 48 -2.91 -6.62 -11.32
CA TYR A 48 -3.24 -7.87 -10.62
C TYR A 48 -2.45 -7.95 -9.32
N TYR A 49 -3.09 -8.47 -8.27
CA TYR A 49 -2.43 -8.71 -7.01
C TYR A 49 -2.90 -9.99 -6.31
N TRP A 50 -1.96 -10.63 -5.60
CA TRP A 50 -2.16 -11.85 -4.83
C TRP A 50 -1.64 -11.67 -3.40
N ASN A 51 -2.23 -12.37 -2.45
CA ASN A 51 -1.81 -12.43 -1.04
C ASN A 51 -1.23 -13.81 -0.65
N ASN A 52 -1.04 -14.71 -1.62
CA ASN A 52 -0.47 -16.03 -1.42
C ASN A 52 0.50 -16.37 -2.55
N ALA A 53 1.73 -16.74 -2.20
CA ALA A 53 2.79 -17.06 -3.15
C ALA A 53 2.43 -18.26 -4.04
N SER A 54 1.64 -19.23 -3.54
CA SER A 54 1.25 -20.40 -4.32
C SER A 54 0.31 -20.08 -5.49
N ASP A 55 -0.44 -18.98 -5.41
CA ASP A 55 -1.35 -18.57 -6.48
C ASP A 55 -0.60 -17.81 -7.58
N VAL A 56 0.45 -17.08 -7.20
CA VAL A 56 1.36 -16.42 -8.16
C VAL A 56 1.99 -17.44 -9.11
N LEU A 57 2.34 -18.64 -8.62
CA LEU A 57 2.94 -19.71 -9.42
C LEU A 57 2.01 -20.25 -10.51
N LYS A 58 0.69 -20.05 -10.37
CA LYS A 58 -0.28 -20.47 -11.37
C LYS A 58 -0.37 -19.47 -12.53
N LEU A 59 0.13 -18.24 -12.33
CA LEU A 59 -0.01 -17.11 -13.27
C LEU A 59 -1.42 -17.06 -13.87
N ASP A 60 -2.41 -17.40 -13.06
CA ASP A 60 -3.80 -17.40 -13.47
C ASP A 60 -4.39 -16.03 -13.18
N ARG A 61 -5.39 -15.65 -13.97
CA ARG A 61 -6.15 -14.40 -13.77
C ARG A 61 -7.19 -14.53 -12.66
N VAL A 62 -6.97 -15.46 -11.73
CA VAL A 62 -7.81 -15.65 -10.52
C VAL A 62 -7.37 -14.68 -9.41
N ALA A 63 -6.30 -13.91 -9.64
CA ALA A 63 -5.93 -12.78 -8.81
C ALA A 63 -7.06 -11.76 -8.66
N SER A 64 -6.99 -11.00 -7.58
CA SER A 64 -7.71 -9.73 -7.54
C SER A 64 -7.14 -8.80 -8.60
N SER A 65 -7.99 -8.12 -9.37
CA SER A 65 -7.55 -7.24 -10.44
C SER A 65 -8.32 -5.92 -10.46
N ILE A 66 -7.63 -4.87 -10.92
CA ILE A 66 -8.16 -3.53 -11.10
C ILE A 66 -7.86 -3.12 -12.53
N ASP A 67 -8.91 -2.81 -13.29
CA ASP A 67 -8.77 -2.13 -14.57
C ASP A 67 -8.53 -0.65 -14.31
N VAL A 68 -7.45 -0.12 -14.85
CA VAL A 68 -7.02 1.26 -14.62
C VAL A 68 -7.07 2.09 -15.91
N SER A 69 -7.49 1.49 -17.03
CA SER A 69 -7.52 2.16 -18.34
C SER A 69 -6.14 2.73 -18.72
N ASP A 70 -6.10 3.85 -19.44
CA ASP A 70 -4.87 4.47 -19.96
C ASP A 70 -4.18 5.39 -18.93
N VAL A 71 -3.78 4.80 -17.80
CA VAL A 71 -2.92 5.45 -16.81
C VAL A 71 -1.73 4.56 -16.51
N THR A 72 -0.66 5.14 -15.95
CA THR A 72 0.58 4.44 -15.60
C THR A 72 0.82 4.32 -14.10
N SER A 73 -0.21 4.60 -13.31
CA SER A 73 -0.15 4.44 -11.86
C SER A 73 -1.52 4.21 -11.25
N THR A 74 -1.57 3.44 -10.16
CA THR A 74 -2.78 3.28 -9.35
C THR A 74 -2.43 3.12 -7.87
N ILE A 75 -3.44 3.23 -7.02
CA ILE A 75 -3.33 3.02 -5.58
C ILE A 75 -4.06 1.72 -5.22
N LEU A 76 -3.33 0.78 -4.62
CA LEU A 76 -3.93 -0.39 -3.96
C LEU A 76 -4.29 -0.01 -2.53
N ARG A 77 -5.56 -0.22 -2.16
CA ARG A 77 -6.13 0.10 -0.85
C ARG A 77 -6.60 -1.14 -0.13
N GLY A 78 -6.72 -1.05 1.19
CA GLY A 78 -7.29 -2.12 2.01
C GLY A 78 -6.44 -3.38 2.03
N LEU A 79 -5.13 -3.24 1.84
CA LEU A 79 -4.19 -4.35 1.95
C LEU A 79 -3.95 -4.67 3.43
N SER A 80 -3.92 -5.95 3.78
CA SER A 80 -3.60 -6.38 5.13
C SER A 80 -2.14 -6.07 5.46
N PRO A 81 -1.85 -5.37 6.56
CA PRO A 81 -0.48 -5.02 6.89
C PRO A 81 0.35 -6.24 7.25
N TYR A 82 1.67 -6.13 7.04
CA TYR A 82 2.70 -7.14 7.32
C TYR A 82 2.56 -8.47 6.56
N SER A 83 1.55 -8.58 5.69
CA SER A 83 1.35 -9.74 4.82
C SER A 83 1.93 -9.42 3.44
N PRO A 84 2.67 -10.33 2.81
CA PRO A 84 3.21 -10.08 1.47
C PRO A 84 2.07 -10.00 0.46
N TYR A 85 2.18 -9.02 -0.43
CA TYR A 85 1.38 -8.97 -1.65
C TYR A 85 2.31 -9.04 -2.86
N PHE A 86 1.87 -9.76 -3.88
CA PHE A 86 2.56 -9.90 -5.15
C PHE A 86 1.77 -9.12 -6.19
N ILE A 87 2.44 -8.33 -7.03
CA ILE A 87 1.79 -7.43 -7.98
C ILE A 87 2.38 -7.63 -9.36
N ALA A 88 1.52 -7.67 -10.37
CA ALA A 88 1.89 -7.65 -11.77
C ALA A 88 0.90 -6.80 -12.58
N VAL A 89 1.32 -6.31 -13.74
CA VAL A 89 0.51 -5.48 -14.63
C VAL A 89 0.45 -6.14 -16.00
N THR A 90 -0.71 -6.08 -16.66
CA THR A 90 -0.87 -6.39 -18.09
C THR A 90 -1.32 -5.13 -18.83
N ALA A 91 -0.99 -5.04 -20.11
CA ALA A 91 -1.57 -4.08 -21.03
C ALA A 91 -2.67 -4.77 -21.85
N TYR A 92 -3.68 -4.03 -22.27
CA TYR A 92 -4.67 -4.50 -23.24
C TYR A 92 -4.85 -3.52 -24.39
N ASN A 93 -5.15 -4.07 -25.56
CA ASN A 93 -5.40 -3.28 -26.75
C ASN A 93 -6.89 -2.94 -26.94
N GLN A 94 -7.22 -2.18 -27.99
CA GLN A 94 -8.59 -1.77 -28.32
C GLN A 94 -9.57 -2.94 -28.57
N SER A 95 -9.06 -4.15 -28.81
CA SER A 95 -9.86 -5.37 -28.95
C SER A 95 -10.07 -6.11 -27.63
N GLY A 96 -9.54 -5.58 -26.52
CA GLY A 96 -9.56 -6.20 -25.20
C GLY A 96 -8.58 -7.37 -25.06
N LEU A 97 -7.65 -7.55 -26.01
CA LEU A 97 -6.64 -8.59 -25.90
C LEU A 97 -5.54 -8.13 -24.95
N GLU A 98 -5.35 -8.89 -23.87
CA GLU A 98 -4.35 -8.61 -22.84
C GLU A 98 -3.01 -9.31 -23.12
N SER A 99 -1.92 -8.63 -22.76
CA SER A 99 -0.56 -9.15 -22.79
C SER A 99 -0.30 -10.25 -21.75
N SER A 100 0.92 -10.79 -21.76
CA SER A 100 1.49 -11.48 -20.59
C SER A 100 1.67 -10.52 -19.42
N PHE A 101 1.78 -11.06 -18.21
CA PHE A 101 2.13 -10.31 -17.02
C PHE A 101 3.52 -9.65 -17.14
N SER A 102 3.67 -8.50 -16.49
CA SER A 102 4.97 -7.92 -16.15
C SER A 102 5.76 -8.82 -15.18
N ASP A 103 6.98 -8.39 -14.85
CA ASP A 103 7.68 -8.90 -13.67
C ASP A 103 6.81 -8.73 -12.42
N ILE A 104 6.90 -9.71 -11.53
CA ILE A 104 6.18 -9.70 -10.26
C ILE A 104 6.97 -8.93 -9.23
N VAL A 105 6.33 -7.96 -8.59
CA VAL A 105 6.91 -7.23 -7.46
C VAL A 105 6.23 -7.65 -6.17
N THR A 106 7.06 -7.94 -5.16
CA THR A 106 6.59 -8.28 -3.82
C THR A 106 6.63 -7.03 -2.95
N ILE A 107 5.54 -6.77 -2.25
CA ILE A 107 5.38 -5.62 -1.38
C ILE A 107 4.95 -6.09 0.01
N TYR A 108 5.30 -5.31 1.02
CA TYR A 108 4.88 -5.53 2.40
C TYR A 108 4.19 -4.25 2.85
N PRO A 109 2.86 -4.17 2.75
CA PRO A 109 2.13 -3.03 3.25
C PRO A 109 2.43 -2.88 4.74
N GLU A 110 2.91 -1.71 5.14
CA GLU A 110 2.99 -1.35 6.55
C GLU A 110 1.60 -0.96 7.04
N LYS A 111 1.33 -1.16 8.33
CA LYS A 111 0.09 -0.66 8.92
C LYS A 111 0.09 0.87 8.80
N SER A 112 -0.79 1.41 7.94
CA SER A 112 -1.26 2.78 8.13
C SER A 112 -1.79 2.88 9.53
N CYS A 113 -1.40 3.92 10.23
CA CYS A 113 -2.26 4.41 11.27
C CYS A 113 -2.68 5.83 11.02
N LEU A 114 -3.95 6.04 11.29
CA LEU A 114 -4.52 7.35 11.44
C LEU A 114 -3.81 8.02 12.63
N PRO A 115 -3.27 9.24 12.50
CA PRO A 115 -2.69 9.94 13.63
C PRO A 115 -3.70 9.99 14.79
N GLY A 116 -3.29 9.52 15.97
CA GLY A 116 -4.14 9.39 17.15
C GLY A 116 -4.84 8.03 17.32
N ASP A 117 -4.95 7.20 16.28
CA ASP A 117 -5.54 5.84 16.35
C ASP A 117 -4.44 4.83 16.71
N ILE A 118 -4.33 4.56 18.00
CA ILE A 118 -3.33 3.62 18.54
C ILE A 118 -3.93 2.25 18.86
N SER A 119 -5.26 2.13 18.85
CA SER A 119 -5.98 0.86 18.93
C SER A 119 -6.00 0.14 17.58
N GLY A 120 -5.94 0.91 16.49
CA GLY A 120 -5.96 0.45 15.10
C GLY A 120 -7.32 0.02 14.60
N ASP A 121 -8.40 0.56 15.16
CA ASP A 121 -9.78 0.27 14.76
C ASP A 121 -10.31 1.23 13.67
N GLY A 122 -9.50 2.22 13.28
CA GLY A 122 -9.81 3.19 12.24
C GLY A 122 -10.46 4.48 12.76
N TYR A 123 -10.69 4.60 14.07
CA TYR A 123 -11.26 5.79 14.69
C TYR A 123 -10.28 6.37 15.72
N VAL A 124 -10.36 7.69 15.96
CA VAL A 124 -9.68 8.32 17.09
C VAL A 124 -10.73 8.59 18.15
N ASP A 125 -10.76 7.78 19.19
CA ASP A 125 -11.74 7.87 20.27
C ASP A 125 -11.13 7.75 21.68
N ILE A 126 -11.98 7.60 22.70
CA ILE A 126 -11.53 7.55 24.09
C ILE A 126 -10.71 6.28 24.40
N SER A 127 -10.88 5.22 23.62
CA SER A 127 -10.12 3.96 23.71
C SER A 127 -8.65 4.22 23.41
N ASP A 128 -8.36 5.04 22.39
CA ASP A 128 -7.02 5.49 22.06
C ASP A 128 -6.43 6.34 23.17
N VAL A 129 -7.18 7.32 23.68
CA VAL A 129 -6.72 8.16 24.79
C VAL A 129 -6.39 7.31 26.03
N MET A 130 -7.23 6.31 26.34
CA MET A 130 -7.01 5.42 27.47
C MET A 130 -5.75 4.57 27.29
N LEU A 131 -5.50 4.07 26.08
CA LEU A 131 -4.30 3.32 25.76
C LEU A 131 -3.05 4.23 25.80
N ALA A 132 -3.14 5.48 25.32
CA ALA A 132 -2.07 6.46 25.36
C ALA A 132 -1.70 6.79 26.80
N LEU A 133 -2.70 6.99 27.66
CA LEU A 133 -2.50 7.20 29.09
C LEU A 133 -1.81 6.00 29.74
N ARG A 134 -2.22 4.77 29.43
CA ARG A 134 -1.57 3.55 29.96
C ARG A 134 -0.11 3.44 29.54
N ILE A 135 0.20 3.80 28.30
CA ILE A 135 1.57 3.84 27.78
C ILE A 135 2.39 4.93 28.50
N ALA A 136 1.84 6.14 28.59
CA ALA A 136 2.48 7.28 29.23
C ALA A 136 2.84 7.03 30.70
N VAL A 137 2.01 6.28 31.43
CA VAL A 137 2.28 5.90 32.84
C VAL A 137 3.08 4.59 32.97
N GLY A 138 3.58 4.03 31.86
CA GLY A 138 4.43 2.83 31.84
C GLY A 138 3.70 1.53 32.21
N LYS A 139 2.37 1.49 32.10
CA LYS A 139 1.57 0.27 32.33
C LYS A 139 1.52 -0.64 31.10
N VAL A 140 1.79 -0.07 29.93
CA VAL A 140 1.86 -0.78 28.64
C VAL A 140 3.10 -0.27 27.90
N ASN A 141 3.90 -1.18 27.34
CA ASN A 141 4.98 -0.80 26.44
C ASN A 141 4.40 -0.60 25.04
N ALA A 142 4.63 0.56 24.45
CA ALA A 142 4.19 0.86 23.09
C ALA A 142 4.88 -0.03 22.06
N THR A 143 4.15 -0.49 21.05
CA THR A 143 4.75 -1.07 19.86
C THR A 143 5.29 0.02 18.93
N SER A 144 6.11 -0.36 17.94
CA SER A 144 6.58 0.53 16.88
C SER A 144 5.44 1.21 16.13
N GLU A 145 4.36 0.48 15.92
CA GLU A 145 3.15 0.99 15.27
C GLU A 145 2.50 2.02 16.18
N GLN A 146 2.20 1.67 17.42
CA GLN A 146 1.56 2.59 18.36
C GLN A 146 2.36 3.88 18.50
N LEU A 147 3.70 3.81 18.52
CA LEU A 147 4.56 5.00 18.51
C LEU A 147 4.36 5.84 17.24
N ALA A 148 4.35 5.22 16.06
CA ALA A 148 4.14 5.92 14.80
C ALA A 148 2.77 6.63 14.71
N CYS A 149 1.76 6.11 15.40
CA CYS A 149 0.39 6.61 15.36
C CYS A 149 0.09 7.58 16.49
N GLY A 150 0.68 7.30 17.65
CA GLY A 150 0.31 7.87 18.93
C GLY A 150 1.15 9.06 19.35
N ASP A 151 2.33 9.24 18.76
CA ASP A 151 3.19 10.39 19.00
C ASP A 151 2.72 11.59 18.16
N VAL A 152 1.68 12.25 18.66
CA VAL A 152 0.99 13.38 18.04
C VAL A 152 1.33 14.71 18.72
N ALA A 153 2.25 14.70 19.69
CA ALA A 153 2.67 15.86 20.46
C ALA A 153 4.21 16.03 20.49
N PRO A 154 4.70 17.27 20.63
CA PRO A 154 3.95 18.53 20.71
C PRO A 154 3.33 18.98 19.38
N VAL A 155 2.29 19.80 19.46
CA VAL A 155 1.74 20.52 18.29
C VAL A 155 2.42 21.88 18.17
N LYS A 156 3.07 22.16 17.03
CA LYS A 156 3.72 23.43 16.72
C LYS A 156 3.05 24.06 15.51
N ASN A 157 2.55 25.29 15.65
CA ASN A 157 1.82 26.00 14.59
C ASN A 157 0.66 25.19 13.98
N GLY A 158 -0.05 24.40 14.80
CA GLY A 158 -1.15 23.55 14.35
C GLY A 158 -0.73 22.23 13.69
N VAL A 159 0.57 21.98 13.53
CA VAL A 159 1.10 20.74 12.96
C VAL A 159 1.71 19.88 14.06
N VAL A 160 1.43 18.58 14.03
CA VAL A 160 2.05 17.62 14.96
C VAL A 160 3.56 17.54 14.71
N ALA A 161 4.36 17.54 15.77
CA ALA A 161 5.82 17.44 15.72
C ALA A 161 6.28 16.30 16.65
N PRO A 162 6.21 15.04 16.19
CA PRO A 162 6.49 13.85 17.00
C PRO A 162 7.84 13.90 17.71
N ASN A 163 7.92 13.42 18.95
CA ASN A 163 9.10 13.49 19.80
C ASN A 163 9.77 12.13 20.12
N GLY A 164 9.24 11.05 19.55
CA GLY A 164 9.65 9.65 19.72
C GLY A 164 9.01 8.94 20.91
N LYS A 165 8.01 9.52 21.57
CA LYS A 165 7.36 8.94 22.77
C LYS A 165 5.86 9.19 22.73
N ILE A 166 5.11 8.26 23.33
CA ILE A 166 3.71 8.50 23.70
C ILE A 166 3.70 8.86 25.18
N ASP A 167 3.42 10.12 25.47
CA ASP A 167 3.31 10.67 26.82
C ASP A 167 1.96 11.37 27.05
N THR A 168 1.83 12.09 28.16
CA THR A 168 0.59 12.77 28.51
C THR A 168 0.25 13.92 27.55
N GLY A 169 1.24 14.50 26.86
CA GLY A 169 1.04 15.48 25.81
C GLY A 169 0.26 14.88 24.64
N ASP A 170 0.61 13.67 24.22
CA ASP A 170 -0.08 12.94 23.15
C ASP A 170 -1.53 12.65 23.51
N ALA A 171 -1.75 12.14 24.74
CA ALA A 171 -3.09 11.86 25.24
C ALA A 171 -3.97 13.13 25.27
N ILE A 172 -3.40 14.30 25.59
CA ILE A 172 -4.13 15.58 25.56
C ILE A 172 -4.49 15.99 24.13
N VAL A 173 -3.59 15.79 23.17
CA VAL A 173 -3.83 16.08 21.75
C VAL A 173 -4.92 15.16 21.20
N MET A 174 -4.83 13.85 21.46
CA MET A 174 -5.88 12.88 21.11
C MET A 174 -7.22 13.27 21.74
N LEU A 175 -7.26 13.56 23.04
CA LEU A 175 -8.49 13.99 23.70
C LEU A 175 -9.06 15.25 23.07
N SER A 176 -8.21 16.21 22.69
CA SER A 176 -8.63 17.44 22.00
C SER A 176 -9.26 17.14 20.64
N LYS A 177 -8.76 16.14 19.92
CA LYS A 177 -9.38 15.65 18.67
C LYS A 177 -10.73 15.01 18.95
N VAL A 178 -10.82 14.12 19.94
CA VAL A 178 -12.05 13.40 20.31
C VAL A 178 -13.17 14.37 20.70
N VAL A 179 -12.85 15.44 21.43
CA VAL A 179 -13.85 16.46 21.83
C VAL A 179 -14.09 17.53 20.75
N GLY A 180 -13.53 17.36 19.54
CA GLY A 180 -13.75 18.26 18.41
C GLY A 180 -13.07 19.63 18.53
N LYS A 181 -12.08 19.79 19.41
CA LYS A 181 -11.32 21.04 19.58
C LYS A 181 -10.24 21.23 18.51
N ILE A 182 -9.71 20.13 17.96
CA ILE A 182 -8.69 20.16 16.90
C ILE A 182 -9.01 19.13 15.81
N ALA A 183 -8.43 19.34 14.63
CA ALA A 183 -8.33 18.33 13.58
C ALA A 183 -6.84 18.06 13.31
N PHE A 184 -6.53 16.81 12.97
CA PHE A 184 -5.26 16.42 12.39
C PHE A 184 -5.27 16.74 10.90
#